data_AF-A0A918MYZ4-F1
#
_entry.id   AF-A0A918MYZ4-F1
#
_cell.length_a   1.000
_cell.length_b   1.000
_cell.length_c   1.000
_cell.angle_alpha   90.00
_cell.angle_beta   90.00
_cell.angle_gamma   90.00
#
_symmetry.space_group_name_H-M   'P 1'
#
loop_
_entity.id
_entity.type
_entity.pdbx_description
1 polymer ?
#
loop_
_entity_poly.entity_id
_entity_poly.type
_entity_poly.pdbx_seq_one_letter_code
_entity_poly.pdbx_strand_id
1 'polypeptide(L)'
;MGSSVWLPVADKQDSTTLRHFGLGMSLMILLVFALLLPWLMSAERPVWPLPVATGLLIFAVCLPRLLYYPYRAWMVIASLLNAVNTRLIMFIAYFGMIVPIGLVLRLMGKTPYARRPDARLESYWKARTSSPQPNNLKEPF
;
A
#
# COMPACT_ATOMS: atom_id res chain seq x y z
N MET A 1 21.29 16.06 14.92
CA MET A 1 20.19 15.77 15.87
C MET A 1 19.15 14.94 15.11
N GLY A 2 19.26 13.62 15.20
CA GLY A 2 18.50 12.67 14.38
C GLY A 2 17.10 12.42 14.93
N SER A 3 16.10 12.44 14.05
CA SER A 3 14.74 12.00 14.35
C SER A 3 14.68 10.48 14.37
N SER A 4 14.36 9.89 15.53
CA SER A 4 14.18 8.45 15.78
C SER A 4 12.88 7.87 15.20
N VAL A 5 12.33 8.49 14.16
CA VAL A 5 11.15 8.02 13.44
C VAL A 5 11.63 7.55 12.07
N TRP A 6 11.57 6.25 11.82
CA TRP A 6 11.97 5.58 10.56
C TRP A 6 11.13 5.97 9.33
N LEU A 7 10.29 7.00 9.42
CA LEU A 7 9.57 7.54 8.29
C LEU A 7 10.51 8.55 7.60
N PRO A 8 10.75 8.45 6.28
CA PRO A 8 11.45 9.49 5.53
C PRO A 8 10.55 10.74 5.47
N VAL A 9 10.51 11.48 6.57
CA VAL A 9 9.80 12.74 6.73
C VAL A 9 10.79 13.84 6.39
N ALA A 10 10.38 14.79 5.54
CA ALA A 10 11.18 15.95 5.22
C ALA A 10 11.67 16.66 6.48
N ASP A 11 12.92 17.15 6.48
CA ASP A 11 13.42 17.98 7.58
C ASP A 11 12.71 19.35 7.57
N LYS A 12 12.67 20.03 8.72
CA LYS A 12 12.06 21.37 8.86
C LYS A 12 12.71 22.41 7.93
N GLN A 13 13.94 22.15 7.50
CA GLN A 13 14.71 23.01 6.61
C GLN A 13 14.43 22.72 5.12
N ASP A 14 13.81 21.58 4.80
CA ASP A 14 13.47 21.18 3.44
C ASP A 14 12.20 21.88 2.94
N SER A 15 12.39 23.16 2.58
CA SER A 15 11.31 24.02 2.10
C SER A 15 10.67 23.56 0.78
N THR A 16 11.37 22.79 -0.04
CA THR A 16 10.87 22.30 -1.33
C THR A 16 9.78 21.26 -1.12
N THR A 17 10.04 20.26 -0.27
CA THR A 17 9.04 19.23 0.07
C THR A 17 7.82 19.83 0.77
N LEU A 18 8.03 20.78 1.69
CA LEU A 18 6.96 21.49 2.39
C LEU A 18 6.09 22.32 1.43
N ARG A 19 6.70 22.94 0.42
CA ARG A 19 5.99 23.67 -0.64
C ARG A 19 5.14 22.76 -1.51
N HIS A 20 5.70 21.63 -1.97
CA HIS A 20 4.94 20.66 -2.75
C HIS A 20 3.76 20.07 -1.95
N PHE A 21 3.97 19.80 -0.67
CA PHE A 21 2.88 19.39 0.21
C PHE A 21 1.79 20.45 0.31
N GLY A 22 2.15 21.72 0.56
CA GLY A 22 1.19 22.82 0.65
C GLY A 22 0.42 23.06 -0.65
N LEU A 23 1.11 23.03 -1.79
CA LEU A 23 0.49 23.13 -3.12
C LEU A 23 -0.45 21.96 -3.39
N GLY A 24 0.00 20.73 -3.12
CA GLY A 24 -0.80 19.52 -3.28
C GLY A 24 -2.04 19.53 -2.39
N MET A 25 -1.91 19.93 -1.13
CA MET A 25 -3.02 20.05 -0.18
C MET A 25 -4.01 21.14 -0.57
N SER A 26 -3.53 22.31 -0.98
CA SER A 26 -4.39 23.39 -1.48
C SER A 26 -5.19 22.94 -2.70
N LEU A 27 -4.52 22.29 -3.66
CA LEU A 27 -5.16 21.77 -4.86
C LEU A 27 -6.17 20.66 -4.51
N MET A 28 -5.81 19.75 -3.62
CA MET A 28 -6.70 18.67 -3.17
C MET A 28 -7.96 19.24 -2.51
N ILE A 29 -7.83 20.24 -1.63
CA ILE A 29 -8.96 20.88 -0.95
C ILE A 29 -9.89 21.54 -1.98
N LEU A 30 -9.35 22.27 -2.95
CA LEU A 30 -10.15 22.88 -4.01
C LEU A 30 -10.87 21.83 -4.86
N LEU A 31 -10.15 20.82 -5.35
CA LEU A 31 -10.75 19.80 -6.20
C LEU A 31 -11.81 18.98 -5.48
N VAL A 32 -11.56 18.57 -4.24
CA VAL A 32 -12.49 17.71 -3.50
C VAL A 32 -13.68 18.52 -3.00
N PHE A 33 -13.47 19.64 -2.30
CA PHE A 33 -14.55 20.35 -1.61
C PHE A 33 -15.25 21.41 -2.47
N ALA A 34 -14.55 22.05 -3.41
CA ALA A 34 -15.17 23.06 -4.27
C ALA A 34 -15.76 22.48 -5.57
N LEU A 35 -15.27 21.32 -6.04
CA LEU A 35 -15.68 20.73 -7.32
C LEU A 35 -16.34 19.35 -7.18
N LEU A 36 -15.64 18.35 -6.62
CA LEU A 36 -16.08 16.95 -6.60
C LEU A 36 -17.31 16.71 -5.70
N LEU A 37 -17.27 17.21 -4.46
CA LEU A 37 -18.39 17.06 -3.51
C LEU A 37 -19.68 17.74 -3.99
N PRO A 38 -19.65 19.02 -4.42
CA PRO A 38 -20.84 19.71 -4.91
C PRO A 38 -21.42 19.04 -6.15
N TRP A 39 -20.56 18.53 -7.03
CA TRP A 39 -20.97 17.80 -8.23
C TRP A 39 -21.64 16.47 -7.89
N LEU A 40 -21.08 15.71 -6.95
CA LEU A 40 -21.62 14.40 -6.56
C LEU A 40 -22.91 14.52 -5.72
N MET A 41 -23.00 15.52 -4.86
CA MET A 41 -24.12 15.71 -3.93
C MET A 41 -25.20 16.65 -4.46
N SER A 42 -25.03 17.21 -5.68
CA SER A 42 -25.90 18.26 -6.25
C SER A 42 -26.17 19.41 -5.26
N ALA A 43 -25.20 19.69 -4.41
CA ALA A 43 -25.29 20.68 -3.34
C ALA A 43 -24.76 22.04 -3.82
N GLU A 44 -25.16 23.12 -3.14
CA GLU A 44 -24.59 24.44 -3.40
C GLU A 44 -23.07 24.41 -3.23
N ARG A 45 -22.34 25.08 -4.14
CA ARG A 45 -20.88 25.15 -4.08
C ARG A 45 -20.47 25.88 -2.80
N PRO A 46 -19.84 25.20 -1.83
CA PRO A 46 -19.40 25.84 -0.61
C PRO A 46 -18.27 26.82 -0.97
N VAL A 47 -18.39 28.06 -0.50
CA VAL A 47 -17.39 29.12 -0.79
C VAL A 47 -16.19 29.03 0.17
N TRP A 48 -16.37 28.41 1.35
CA TRP A 48 -15.33 28.29 2.38
C TRP A 48 -14.02 27.59 1.96
N PRO A 49 -13.98 26.62 1.01
CA PRO A 49 -12.73 26.00 0.59
C PRO A 49 -11.79 26.96 -0.14
N LEU A 50 -12.34 28.00 -0.81
CA LEU A 50 -11.55 29.00 -1.53
C LEU A 50 -10.60 29.78 -0.61
N PRO A 51 -11.06 30.50 0.43
CA PRO A 51 -10.15 31.23 1.33
C PRO A 51 -9.19 30.29 2.07
N VAL A 52 -9.62 29.07 2.42
CA VAL A 52 -8.76 28.08 3.09
C VAL A 52 -7.63 27.63 2.19
N ALA A 53 -7.92 27.24 0.96
CA ALA A 53 -6.91 26.83 -0.01
C ALA A 53 -5.97 27.98 -0.35
N THR A 54 -6.51 29.18 -0.60
CA THR A 54 -5.71 30.37 -0.91
C THR A 54 -4.78 30.74 0.24
N GLY A 55 -5.28 30.70 1.49
CA GLY A 55 -4.45 30.88 2.69
C GLY A 55 -3.34 29.84 2.78
N LEU A 56 -3.66 28.57 2.56
CA LEU A 56 -2.68 27.48 2.59
C LEU A 56 -1.60 27.63 1.52
N LEU A 57 -1.98 28.12 0.33
CA LEU A 57 -1.08 28.42 -0.78
C LEU A 57 -0.12 29.58 -0.42
N ILE A 58 -0.64 30.65 0.18
CA ILE A 58 0.17 31.77 0.68
C ILE A 58 1.15 31.28 1.74
N PHE A 59 0.71 30.46 2.71
CA PHE A 59 1.61 29.89 3.71
C PHE A 59 2.66 28.97 3.08
N ALA A 60 2.31 28.18 2.06
CA ALA A 60 3.25 27.33 1.34
C ALA A 60 4.36 28.15 0.65
N VAL A 61 4.02 29.29 0.03
CA VAL A 61 4.97 30.13 -0.70
C VAL A 61 5.81 30.99 0.26
N CYS A 62 5.16 31.69 1.18
CA CYS A 62 5.80 32.66 2.07
C CYS A 62 6.50 32.01 3.26
N LEU A 63 5.83 31.11 4.00
CA LEU A 63 6.34 30.51 5.24
C LEU A 63 6.17 28.97 5.26
N PRO A 64 6.86 28.23 4.38
CA PRO A 64 6.74 26.76 4.31
C PRO A 64 7.18 26.06 5.61
N ARG A 65 8.00 26.72 6.43
CA ARG A 65 8.45 26.19 7.73
C ARG A 65 7.31 25.98 8.72
N LEU A 66 6.23 26.76 8.63
CA LEU A 66 5.06 26.61 9.50
C LEU A 66 4.26 25.34 9.12
N LEU A 67 4.29 24.95 7.84
CA LEU A 67 3.63 23.75 7.34
C LEU A 67 4.29 22.45 7.82
N TYR A 68 5.45 22.52 8.47
CA TYR A 68 6.16 21.34 8.96
C TYR A 68 5.35 20.53 9.98
N TYR A 69 4.70 21.21 10.93
CA TYR A 69 3.88 20.54 11.94
C TYR A 69 2.65 19.83 11.35
N PRO A 70 1.81 20.49 10.52
CA PRO A 70 0.69 19.80 9.88
C PRO A 70 1.14 18.74 8.87
N TYR A 71 2.24 18.96 8.13
CA TYR A 71 2.84 17.95 7.27
C TYR A 71 3.21 16.69 8.06
N ARG A 72 3.90 16.84 9.19
CA ARG A 72 4.32 15.71 10.02
C ARG A 72 3.11 14.93 10.57
N ALA A 73 2.07 15.65 11.04
CA ALA A 73 0.84 15.01 11.50
C ALA A 73 0.15 14.23 10.36
N TRP A 74 0.06 14.85 9.18
CA TRP A 74 -0.50 14.22 7.99
C TRP A 74 0.27 12.97 7.57
N MET A 75 1.61 13.00 7.60
CA MET A 75 2.44 11.85 7.26
C MET A 75 2.24 10.65 8.19
N VAL A 76 1.95 10.88 9.48
CA VAL A 76 1.59 9.80 10.42
C VAL A 76 0.25 9.17 10.06
N ILE A 77 -0.74 9.99 9.67
CA ILE A 77 -2.05 9.49 9.22
C ILE A 77 -1.87 8.69 7.92
N ALA A 78 -1.11 9.24 6.97
CA ALA A 78 -0.83 8.59 5.70
C ALA A 78 -0.09 7.25 5.88
N SER A 79 0.84 7.16 6.84
CA SER A 79 1.55 5.90 7.11
C SER A 79 0.64 4.84 7.71
N LEU A 80 -0.27 5.23 8.62
CA LEU A 80 -1.28 4.33 9.17
C LEU A 80 -2.24 3.84 8.08
N LEU A 81 -2.72 4.75 7.22
CA LEU A 81 -3.58 4.41 6.10
C LEU A 81 -2.88 3.47 5.13
N ASN A 82 -1.60 3.70 4.85
CA ASN A 82 -0.79 2.82 3.99
C ASN A 82 -0.60 1.42 4.59
N ALA A 83 -0.40 1.31 5.91
CA ALA A 83 -0.30 0.03 6.60
C ALA A 83 -1.60 -0.78 6.46
N VAL A 84 -2.76 -0.12 6.58
CA VAL A 84 -4.07 -0.75 6.35
C VAL A 84 -4.24 -1.12 4.88
N ASN A 85 -3.94 -0.21 3.95
CA ASN A 85 -4.06 -0.44 2.51
C ASN A 85 -3.24 -1.65 2.04
N THR A 86 -1.99 -1.73 2.48
CA THR A 86 -1.10 -2.85 2.12
C THR A 86 -1.67 -4.19 2.59
N ARG A 87 -2.17 -4.24 3.84
CA ARG A 87 -2.81 -5.46 4.38
C ARG A 87 -4.11 -5.79 3.64
N LEU A 88 -4.90 -4.78 3.29
CA LEU A 88 -6.15 -4.96 2.55
C LEU A 88 -5.90 -5.52 1.15
N ILE A 89 -4.94 -4.94 0.40
CA ILE A 89 -4.56 -5.44 -0.93
C ILE A 89 -4.07 -6.89 -0.84
N MET A 90 -3.20 -7.20 0.13
CA MET A 90 -2.71 -8.56 0.33
C MET A 90 -3.83 -9.54 0.71
N PHE A 91 -4.77 -9.11 1.55
CA PHE A 91 -5.95 -9.90 1.91
C PHE A 91 -6.80 -10.21 0.66
N ILE A 92 -7.12 -9.19 -0.13
CA ILE A 92 -7.91 -9.35 -1.37
C ILE A 92 -7.16 -10.23 -2.37
N ALA A 93 -5.86 -10.03 -2.57
CA ALA A 93 -5.06 -10.86 -3.49
C ALA A 93 -5.03 -12.33 -3.04
N TYR A 94 -4.85 -12.57 -1.74
CA TYR A 94 -4.82 -13.92 -1.19
C TYR A 94 -6.17 -14.62 -1.36
N PHE A 95 -7.26 -14.01 -0.88
CA PHE A 95 -8.59 -14.61 -0.93
C PHE A 95 -9.24 -14.59 -2.32
N GLY A 96 -8.89 -13.61 -3.16
CA GLY A 96 -9.43 -13.45 -4.50
C GLY A 96 -8.69 -14.22 -5.58
N MET A 97 -7.40 -14.53 -5.39
CA MET A 97 -6.59 -15.25 -6.40
C MET A 97 -5.99 -16.54 -5.84
N ILE A 98 -5.21 -16.47 -4.76
CA ILE A 98 -4.44 -17.62 -4.27
C ILE A 98 -5.36 -18.73 -3.74
N VAL A 99 -6.33 -18.37 -2.89
CA VAL A 99 -7.30 -19.31 -2.32
C VAL A 99 -8.15 -20.02 -3.37
N PRO A 100 -8.78 -19.33 -4.35
CA PRO A 100 -9.57 -20.03 -5.36
C PRO A 100 -8.72 -20.92 -6.25
N ILE A 101 -7.49 -20.52 -6.61
CA ILE A 101 -6.56 -21.40 -7.34
C ILE A 101 -6.28 -22.67 -6.53
N GLY A 102 -5.97 -22.52 -5.24
CA GLY A 102 -5.75 -23.66 -4.35
C GLY A 102 -6.98 -24.55 -4.20
N LEU A 103 -8.18 -23.96 -4.14
CA LEU A 103 -9.44 -24.69 -4.07
C LEU A 103 -9.72 -25.46 -5.36
N VAL A 104 -9.48 -24.85 -6.53
CA VAL A 104 -9.61 -25.50 -7.85
C VAL A 104 -8.64 -26.67 -7.95
N LEU A 105 -7.36 -26.48 -7.61
CA LEU A 105 -6.36 -27.56 -7.59
C LEU A 105 -6.76 -28.69 -6.62
N ARG A 106 -7.36 -28.33 -5.47
CA ARG A 106 -7.90 -29.29 -4.50
C ARG A 106 -9.10 -30.06 -5.07
N LEU A 107 -10.00 -29.42 -5.79
CA LEU A 107 -11.13 -30.11 -6.42
C LEU A 107 -10.66 -31.02 -7.57
N MET A 108 -9.66 -30.59 -8.33
CA MET A 108 -9.07 -31.38 -9.42
C MET A 108 -8.14 -32.51 -8.95
N GLY A 109 -7.87 -32.62 -7.63
CA GLY A 109 -6.96 -33.63 -7.09
C GLY A 109 -5.47 -33.42 -7.45
N LYS A 110 -5.14 -32.34 -8.17
CA LYS A 110 -3.77 -31.99 -8.60
C LYS A 110 -2.99 -31.23 -7.52
N THR A 111 -3.20 -31.57 -6.25
CA THR A 111 -2.44 -30.97 -5.16
C THR A 111 -1.05 -31.60 -5.12
N PRO A 112 0.05 -30.82 -5.27
CA PRO A 112 1.41 -31.35 -5.36
C PRO A 112 1.96 -31.98 -4.07
N TYR A 113 1.18 -32.01 -2.98
CA TYR A 113 1.58 -32.57 -1.69
C TYR A 113 0.64 -33.69 -1.23
N ALA A 114 1.17 -34.67 -0.51
CA ALA A 114 0.41 -35.77 0.05
C ALA A 114 -0.59 -35.25 1.10
N ARG A 115 -1.89 -35.45 0.86
CA ARG A 115 -2.97 -34.87 1.69
C ARG A 115 -3.01 -35.36 3.13
N ARG A 116 -2.42 -36.52 3.40
CA ARG A 116 -2.43 -37.12 4.73
C ARG A 116 -1.03 -37.63 5.03
N PRO A 117 -0.47 -37.29 6.19
CA PRO A 117 0.66 -38.04 6.71
C PRO A 117 0.21 -39.49 6.88
N ASP A 118 0.88 -40.40 6.19
CA ASP A 118 0.65 -41.83 6.31
C ASP A 118 1.47 -42.34 7.51
N ALA A 119 0.77 -42.67 8.60
CA ALA A 119 1.39 -43.19 9.81
C ALA A 119 2.02 -44.59 9.63
N ARG A 120 1.83 -45.23 8.47
CA ARG A 120 2.44 -46.51 8.12
C ARG A 120 3.76 -46.37 7.37
N LEU A 121 4.11 -45.16 6.93
CA LEU A 121 5.38 -44.91 6.25
C LEU A 121 6.47 -44.60 7.29
N GLU A 122 7.56 -45.38 7.28
CA GLU A 122 8.75 -45.09 8.07
C GLU A 122 9.47 -43.80 7.60
N SER A 123 9.28 -43.41 6.33
CA SER A 123 9.85 -42.19 5.75
C SER A 123 9.03 -41.69 4.55
N TYR A 124 8.89 -40.36 4.43
CA TYR A 124 8.33 -39.70 3.24
C TYR A 124 9.36 -39.51 2.12
N TRP A 125 10.60 -39.94 2.34
CA TRP A 125 11.64 -39.84 1.34
C TRP A 125 11.33 -40.71 0.14
N LYS A 126 11.11 -40.08 -1.03
CA LYS A 126 11.00 -40.82 -2.30
C LYS A 126 12.41 -41.16 -2.78
N ALA A 127 12.81 -42.42 -2.59
CA ALA A 127 14.05 -42.93 -3.16
C ALA A 127 14.00 -42.80 -4.69
N ARG A 128 15.10 -42.30 -5.29
CA ARG A 128 15.21 -42.23 -6.75
C ARG A 128 15.32 -43.64 -7.31
N THR A 129 14.49 -43.93 -8.32
CA THR A 129 14.50 -45.21 -9.04
C THR A 129 15.55 -45.26 -10.16
N SER A 130 16.16 -44.13 -10.54
CA SER A 130 17.10 -44.03 -11.66
C SER A 130 18.40 -43.29 -11.29
N SER A 131 19.52 -43.76 -11.86
CA SER A 131 20.82 -43.09 -11.73
C SER A 131 20.79 -41.69 -12.35
N PRO A 132 21.50 -40.71 -11.78
CA PRO A 132 21.48 -39.34 -12.28
C PRO A 132 21.99 -39.28 -13.72
N GLN A 133 21.12 -38.94 -14.67
CA GLN A 133 21.54 -38.62 -16.02
C GLN A 133 21.69 -37.11 -16.16
N PRO A 134 22.66 -36.61 -16.96
CA PRO A 134 22.84 -35.18 -17.19
C PRO A 134 21.57 -34.47 -17.68
N ASN A 135 20.69 -35.18 -18.40
CA ASN A 135 19.43 -34.64 -18.90
C ASN A 135 18.37 -34.42 -17.80
N ASN A 136 18.46 -35.14 -16.66
CA ASN A 136 17.54 -34.99 -15.52
C ASN A 136 17.74 -33.65 -14.77
N LEU A 137 18.82 -32.92 -15.09
CA LEU A 137 19.03 -31.56 -14.61
C LEU A 137 18.14 -30.55 -15.37
N LYS A 138 17.66 -30.89 -16.56
CA LYS A 138 16.78 -30.04 -17.37
C LYS A 138 15.31 -30.18 -16.96
N GLU A 139 14.89 -31.39 -16.59
CA GLU A 139 13.51 -31.70 -16.15
C GLU A 139 13.54 -32.54 -14.86
N PRO A 140 13.55 -31.90 -13.67
CA PRO A 140 13.76 -32.58 -12.40
C PRO A 140 12.48 -33.20 -11.77
N PHE A 141 11.31 -33.07 -12.41
CA PHE A 141 10.01 -33.50 -11.87
C PHE A 141 9.24 -34.41 -12.82
#